data_AF-A0A3M1NCJ6-F1
#
_entry.id   AF-A0A3M1NCJ6-F1
#
_cell.length_a   1.000
_cell.length_b   1.000
_cell.length_c   1.000
_cell.angle_alpha   90.00
_cell.angle_beta   90.00
_cell.angle_gamma   90.00
#
_symmetry.space_group_name_H-M   'P 1'
#
loop_
_entity.id
_entity.type
_entity.pdbx_description
1 polymer ?
#
loop_
_entity_poly.entity_id
_entity_poly.type
_entity_poly.pdbx_seq_one_letter_code
_entity_poly.pdbx_strand_id
1 'polypeptide(L)'
;MQVVKDKQVHVVCGVVGLMPSDSQEVQVREGFMPAFGDPNKLLGLCESCGALALGIEKEEISSGQRKACPVCDKPELRVMDAREPQGFFTDGDPKDFEGSFEWQSFAMRPIVAYDQRVQRAEAVAKASIYASPTTIYAINDNRGQGGFKFRSASFVHYSLRRTPVYLAEIELATPKLQPHSHQEAKPIALLAKSETDALFVRLEAFPQGSAADPQNVVGRAAWYSFAFWLRIVAAQFLDIDITELRAGFRTFRHNDAPTAEAFLADKLENGAGYSSYLGKPEVFERLLQQAADSADLTQRWLAHAQSCDTSCNRCLREYNNMPYHALLDWRLALDMARLAAGFGSLDFEPQLWANVSQSVGKTLHSFGYAAEPTQFGDLYGYTNPNRNRVLLLVHPLWTRQHPRYCEAKKVAEAAGLSAEPINPFMALRRPGEYARQAT
;
A
#
# COMPACT_ATOMS: atom_id res chain seq x y z
N MET A 1 17.03 -0.40 -15.63
CA MET A 1 15.92 0.58 -15.86
C MET A 1 16.16 1.23 -17.21
N GLN A 2 15.12 1.64 -17.96
CA GLN A 2 15.30 2.34 -19.24
C GLN A 2 14.68 3.74 -19.17
N VAL A 3 15.29 4.72 -19.85
CA VAL A 3 14.82 6.10 -19.93
C VAL A 3 14.83 6.55 -21.39
N VAL A 4 13.75 7.19 -21.84
CA VAL A 4 13.68 7.78 -23.18
C VAL A 4 14.11 9.24 -23.11
N LYS A 5 15.14 9.61 -23.87
CA LYS A 5 15.61 10.98 -24.03
C LYS A 5 16.09 11.19 -25.46
N ASP A 6 15.81 12.35 -26.05
CA ASP A 6 16.26 12.72 -27.40
C ASP A 6 15.91 11.67 -28.49
N LYS A 7 14.73 11.04 -28.37
CA LYS A 7 14.25 9.92 -29.22
C LYS A 7 15.09 8.64 -29.15
N GLN A 8 15.89 8.49 -28.10
CA GLN A 8 16.66 7.29 -27.84
C GLN A 8 16.33 6.69 -26.48
N VAL A 9 16.43 5.36 -26.39
CA VAL A 9 16.28 4.56 -25.18
C VAL A 9 17.66 4.35 -24.57
N HIS A 10 17.84 4.85 -23.36
CA HIS A 10 19.05 4.68 -22.57
C HIS A 10 18.84 3.64 -21.48
N VAL A 11 19.78 2.71 -21.31
CA VAL A 11 19.75 1.70 -20.24
C VAL A 11 20.59 2.18 -19.06
N VAL A 12 19.98 2.25 -17.88
CA VAL A 12 20.65 2.64 -16.62
C VAL A 12 21.35 1.46 -16.00
N CYS A 13 22.69 1.52 -15.95
CA CYS A 13 23.57 0.44 -15.51
C CYS A 13 24.20 0.65 -14.14
N GLY A 14 24.01 1.82 -13.53
CA GLY A 14 24.56 2.08 -12.21
C GLY A 14 24.23 3.43 -11.62
N VAL A 15 24.89 3.70 -10.49
CA VAL A 15 24.70 4.88 -9.65
C VAL A 15 26.00 5.69 -9.55
N VAL A 16 25.89 7.01 -9.66
CA VAL A 16 27.01 7.97 -9.60
C VAL A 16 26.56 9.26 -8.90
N GLY A 17 27.46 9.92 -8.18
CA GLY A 17 27.21 11.24 -7.62
C GLY A 17 27.91 12.31 -8.44
N LEU A 18 27.14 13.09 -9.23
CA LEU A 18 27.69 14.22 -9.99
C LEU A 18 27.45 15.55 -9.25
N MET A 19 28.38 16.48 -9.40
CA MET A 19 28.31 17.83 -8.85
C MET A 19 28.62 18.87 -9.94
N PRO A 20 27.82 19.95 -10.04
CA PRO A 20 28.20 21.12 -10.82
C PRO A 20 29.52 21.68 -10.31
N SER A 21 30.33 22.23 -11.22
CA SER A 21 31.59 22.92 -10.92
C SER A 21 31.62 24.22 -11.72
N ASP A 22 32.28 25.24 -11.18
CA ASP A 22 32.52 26.51 -11.87
C ASP A 22 33.58 26.37 -12.98
N SER A 23 34.38 25.29 -12.95
CA SER A 23 35.20 24.86 -14.08
C SER A 23 34.36 24.11 -15.11
N GLN A 24 34.78 24.09 -16.39
CA GLN A 24 34.17 23.21 -17.41
C GLN A 24 34.36 21.70 -17.14
N GLU A 25 34.76 21.31 -15.92
CA GLU A 25 34.99 19.94 -15.50
C GLU A 25 33.93 19.50 -14.48
N VAL A 26 33.30 18.34 -14.70
CA VAL A 26 32.30 17.78 -13.79
C VAL A 26 32.98 17.25 -12.53
N GLN A 27 32.54 17.70 -11.35
CA GLN A 27 32.99 17.12 -10.08
C GLN A 27 32.17 15.88 -9.71
N VAL A 28 32.80 15.00 -8.95
CA VAL A 28 32.24 13.70 -8.58
C VAL A 28 32.30 13.47 -7.07
N ARG A 29 31.27 12.81 -6.56
CA ARG A 29 31.11 12.36 -5.16
C ARG A 29 30.56 10.94 -5.15
N GLU A 30 30.46 10.40 -3.94
CA GLU A 30 29.85 9.10 -3.68
C GLU A 30 28.48 8.95 -4.35
N GLY A 31 28.29 7.82 -5.04
CA GLY A 31 27.03 7.53 -5.74
C GLY A 31 25.87 7.25 -4.80
N PHE A 32 26.12 6.81 -3.58
CA PHE A 32 25.09 6.53 -2.59
C PHE A 32 25.23 7.43 -1.36
N MET A 33 24.10 7.65 -0.69
CA MET A 33 24.07 8.23 0.64
C MET A 33 23.28 7.30 1.60
N PRO A 34 23.92 6.80 2.68
CA PRO A 34 25.35 6.86 2.98
C PRO A 34 26.24 6.17 1.92
N ALA A 35 27.53 6.53 1.86
CA ALA A 35 28.48 6.05 0.85
C ALA A 35 28.63 4.51 0.89
N PHE A 36 28.82 3.85 -0.26
CA PHE A 36 28.74 2.39 -0.38
C PHE A 36 29.67 1.59 0.57
N GLY A 37 30.83 2.18 0.92
CA GLY A 37 31.78 1.60 1.86
C GLY A 37 31.40 1.80 3.34
N ASP A 38 30.59 2.82 3.62
CA ASP A 38 30.31 3.25 4.98
C ASP A 38 29.26 2.35 5.67
N PRO A 39 29.33 2.23 7.01
CA PRO A 39 28.24 1.68 7.80
C PRO A 39 26.93 2.40 7.49
N ASN A 40 25.84 1.63 7.43
CA ASN A 40 24.49 2.16 7.25
C ASN A 40 23.55 1.45 8.23
N LYS A 41 22.56 2.19 8.73
CA LYS A 41 21.47 1.60 9.49
C LYS A 41 20.48 0.96 8.53
N LEU A 42 20.13 -0.28 8.80
CA LEU A 42 19.25 -1.05 7.93
C LEU A 42 17.79 -0.63 8.12
N LEU A 43 16.99 -0.84 7.07
CA LEU A 43 15.54 -0.70 7.11
C LEU A 43 14.90 -2.08 7.22
N GLY A 44 13.76 -2.17 7.88
CA GLY A 44 12.96 -3.39 7.96
C GLY A 44 11.57 -3.18 7.40
N LEU A 45 11.14 -3.97 6.41
CA LEU A 45 9.77 -3.91 5.89
C LEU A 45 9.04 -5.23 6.19
N CYS A 46 7.95 -5.16 6.95
CA CYS A 46 7.20 -6.36 7.33
C CYS A 46 6.29 -6.85 6.22
N GLU A 47 6.42 -8.11 5.81
CA GLU A 47 5.56 -8.74 4.80
C GLU A 47 4.14 -9.00 5.31
N SER A 48 3.96 -9.19 6.63
CA SER A 48 2.63 -9.44 7.20
C SER A 48 1.81 -8.17 7.38
N CYS A 49 2.33 -7.16 8.09
CA CYS A 49 1.58 -5.95 8.44
C CYS A 49 2.00 -4.71 7.66
N GLY A 50 3.07 -4.77 6.84
CA GLY A 50 3.54 -3.61 6.08
C GLY A 50 4.26 -2.53 6.89
N ALA A 51 4.57 -2.78 8.17
CA ALA A 51 5.30 -1.84 9.01
C ALA A 51 6.72 -1.60 8.47
N LEU A 52 7.13 -0.33 8.45
CA LEU A 52 8.50 0.08 8.14
C LEU A 52 9.23 0.44 9.44
N ALA A 53 10.24 -0.35 9.75
CA ALA A 53 11.20 -0.16 10.82
C ALA A 53 12.43 0.58 10.31
N LEU A 54 12.91 1.54 11.09
CA LEU A 54 14.14 2.28 10.81
C LEU A 54 15.21 1.91 11.83
N GLY A 55 16.48 2.15 11.48
CA GLY A 55 17.55 2.17 12.47
C GLY A 55 18.01 0.79 12.95
N ILE A 56 17.80 -0.28 12.17
CA ILE A 56 18.21 -1.63 12.54
C ILE A 56 19.74 -1.76 12.38
N GLU A 57 20.45 -2.11 13.44
CA GLU A 57 21.91 -2.21 13.40
C GLU A 57 22.37 -3.46 12.61
N LYS A 58 23.49 -3.34 11.89
CA LYS A 58 23.95 -4.36 10.94
C LYS A 58 24.58 -5.57 11.62
N GLU A 59 25.19 -5.39 12.79
CA GLU A 59 25.73 -6.49 13.61
C GLU A 59 24.63 -7.47 14.03
N GLU A 60 23.38 -7.03 14.03
CA GLU A 60 22.27 -7.88 14.42
C GLU A 60 21.93 -8.91 13.33
N ILE A 61 22.11 -8.63 12.03
CA ILE A 61 21.63 -9.47 10.90
C ILE A 61 22.29 -9.15 9.54
N SER A 62 22.43 -10.16 8.67
CA SER A 62 22.75 -9.97 7.24
C SER A 62 21.53 -9.57 6.37
N SER A 63 21.76 -8.77 5.32
CA SER A 63 20.70 -8.32 4.38
C SER A 63 19.90 -9.51 3.83
N GLY A 64 18.57 -9.47 3.93
CA GLY A 64 17.66 -10.53 3.48
C GLY A 64 17.17 -11.50 4.57
N GLN A 65 17.69 -11.49 5.80
CA GLN A 65 17.10 -12.26 6.89
C GLN A 65 15.82 -11.60 7.42
N ARG A 66 14.92 -12.42 7.98
CA ARG A 66 13.67 -11.97 8.60
C ARG A 66 13.79 -11.93 10.13
N LYS A 67 13.20 -10.90 10.73
CA LYS A 67 13.07 -10.72 12.19
C LYS A 67 11.62 -10.71 12.63
N ALA A 68 11.43 -10.88 13.95
CA ALA A 68 10.17 -10.52 14.59
C ALA A 68 9.86 -9.04 14.33
N CYS A 69 8.66 -8.77 13.84
CA CYS A 69 8.21 -7.41 13.58
C CYS A 69 7.83 -6.73 14.91
N PRO A 70 8.32 -5.52 15.21
CA PRO A 70 7.98 -4.83 16.46
C PRO A 70 6.49 -4.46 16.55
N VAL A 71 5.79 -4.44 15.42
CA VAL A 71 4.36 -4.11 15.34
C VAL A 71 3.47 -5.33 15.51
N CYS A 72 3.76 -6.45 14.83
CA CYS A 72 2.89 -7.63 14.81
C CYS A 72 3.50 -8.93 15.34
N ASP A 73 4.71 -8.88 15.88
CA ASP A 73 5.46 -10.00 16.47
C ASP A 73 5.80 -11.16 15.51
N LYS A 74 5.24 -11.17 14.30
CA LYS A 74 5.53 -12.21 13.31
C LYS A 74 6.96 -12.09 12.78
N PRO A 75 7.64 -13.23 12.49
CA PRO A 75 9.00 -13.26 11.97
C PRO A 75 9.06 -12.92 10.47
N GLU A 76 8.44 -11.80 10.09
CA GLU A 76 8.20 -11.38 8.69
C GLU A 76 8.82 -10.01 8.38
N LEU A 77 9.65 -9.45 9.27
CA LEU A 77 10.35 -8.19 9.06
C LEU A 77 11.59 -8.43 8.18
N ARG A 78 11.49 -8.15 6.89
CA ARG A 78 12.61 -8.29 5.94
C ARG A 78 13.56 -7.11 6.10
N VAL A 79 14.81 -7.38 6.49
CA VAL A 79 15.85 -6.36 6.68
C VAL A 79 16.65 -6.15 5.40
N MET A 80 16.92 -4.88 5.05
CA MET A 80 17.65 -4.50 3.83
C MET A 80 18.57 -3.29 4.07
N ASP A 81 19.71 -3.27 3.38
CA ASP A 81 20.56 -2.08 3.26
C ASP A 81 19.96 -1.19 2.16
N ALA A 82 19.27 -0.12 2.56
CA ALA A 82 18.63 0.82 1.64
C ALA A 82 19.39 2.15 1.64
N ARG A 83 19.77 2.63 0.45
CA ARG A 83 20.60 3.83 0.29
C ARG A 83 20.04 4.74 -0.80
N GLU A 84 20.26 6.04 -0.63
CA GLU A 84 19.76 7.06 -1.56
C GLU A 84 20.74 7.23 -2.72
N PRO A 85 20.35 6.88 -3.96
CA PRO A 85 21.20 7.14 -5.12
C PRO A 85 21.30 8.65 -5.38
N GLN A 86 22.53 9.15 -5.51
CA GLN A 86 22.81 10.57 -5.80
C GLN A 86 22.66 10.91 -7.29
N GLY A 87 22.51 9.90 -8.13
CA GLY A 87 22.38 10.01 -9.57
C GLY A 87 22.51 8.66 -10.24
N PHE A 88 22.06 8.57 -11.48
CA PHE A 88 22.14 7.36 -12.30
C PHE A 88 22.98 7.62 -13.54
N PHE A 89 23.64 6.60 -14.06
CA PHE A 89 24.33 6.67 -15.34
C PHE A 89 23.95 5.48 -16.23
N THR A 90 24.19 5.66 -17.53
CA THR A 90 23.81 4.71 -18.57
C THR A 90 25.03 4.03 -19.17
N ASP A 91 24.82 2.91 -19.87
CA ASP A 91 25.87 2.21 -20.63
C ASP A 91 26.55 3.08 -21.72
N GLY A 92 25.87 4.15 -22.13
CA GLY A 92 26.34 5.08 -23.16
C GLY A 92 26.25 4.48 -24.56
N ASP A 93 25.33 3.53 -24.76
CA ASP A 93 24.99 2.91 -26.05
C ASP A 93 23.45 2.99 -26.27
N PRO A 94 22.92 4.21 -26.49
CA PRO A 94 21.48 4.39 -26.60
C PRO A 94 20.92 3.79 -27.90
N LYS A 95 19.70 3.25 -27.84
CA LYS A 95 19.00 2.65 -29.00
C LYS A 95 17.90 3.57 -29.50
N ASP A 96 17.59 3.54 -30.78
CA ASP A 96 16.47 4.35 -31.30
C ASP A 96 15.14 3.93 -30.68
N PHE A 97 14.30 4.92 -30.36
CA PHE A 97 12.97 4.68 -29.80
C PHE A 97 11.95 4.33 -30.91
N GLU A 98 11.53 3.07 -30.98
CA GLU A 98 10.61 2.56 -32.01
C GLU A 98 9.11 2.71 -31.65
N GLY A 99 8.76 3.65 -30.77
CA GLY A 99 7.35 3.95 -30.44
C GLY A 99 6.69 3.00 -29.45
N SER A 100 7.33 1.87 -29.10
CA SER A 100 6.93 1.03 -27.96
C SER A 100 7.97 1.13 -26.86
N PHE A 101 7.51 1.48 -25.65
CA PHE A 101 8.33 1.54 -24.46
C PHE A 101 7.48 1.10 -23.27
N GLU A 102 7.92 0.03 -22.62
CA GLU A 102 7.32 -0.42 -21.37
C GLU A 102 7.80 0.48 -20.23
N TRP A 103 7.20 1.68 -20.11
CA TRP A 103 7.40 2.49 -18.92
C TRP A 103 6.69 1.84 -17.73
N GLN A 104 7.40 0.97 -17.02
CA GLN A 104 6.97 0.51 -15.71
C GLN A 104 7.53 1.47 -14.66
N SER A 105 6.94 2.66 -14.53
CA SER A 105 7.08 3.38 -13.26
C SER A 105 6.31 2.60 -12.22
N PHE A 106 7.03 1.81 -11.45
CA PHE A 106 6.57 1.52 -10.11
C PHE A 106 6.65 2.86 -9.38
N ALA A 107 5.55 3.62 -9.40
CA ALA A 107 5.35 4.69 -8.43
C ALA A 107 5.57 4.03 -7.07
N MET A 108 6.74 4.27 -6.49
CA MET A 108 7.13 3.62 -5.25
C MET A 108 6.09 4.03 -4.22
N ARG A 109 5.47 3.02 -3.59
CA ARG A 109 4.47 3.22 -2.55
C ARG A 109 5.01 4.24 -1.54
N PRO A 110 4.28 5.33 -1.22
CA PRO A 110 4.66 6.16 -0.09
C PRO A 110 4.50 5.34 1.18
N ILE A 111 5.57 5.21 1.95
CA ILE A 111 5.59 4.50 3.23
C ILE A 111 6.00 5.50 4.31
N VAL A 112 5.28 5.47 5.42
CA VAL A 112 5.68 6.16 6.64
C VAL A 112 6.17 5.11 7.62
N ALA A 113 7.31 5.37 8.26
CA ALA A 113 7.82 4.50 9.31
C ALA A 113 6.82 4.40 10.47
N TYR A 114 6.79 3.25 11.15
CA TYR A 114 6.04 3.20 12.40
C TYR A 114 6.72 4.14 13.40
N ASP A 115 5.93 4.93 14.11
CA ASP A 115 6.42 5.73 15.23
C ASP A 115 5.57 5.38 16.47
N GLN A 116 6.23 5.03 17.57
CA GLN A 116 5.57 4.74 18.84
C GLN A 116 5.20 6.03 19.59
N ARG A 117 5.68 7.19 19.15
CA ARG A 117 5.54 8.48 19.85
C ARG A 117 4.27 9.27 19.49
N VAL A 118 3.24 8.62 18.96
CA VAL A 118 1.95 9.31 18.68
C VAL A 118 1.29 9.66 20.02
N GLN A 119 1.61 10.84 20.56
CA GLN A 119 1.20 11.25 21.90
C GLN A 119 0.04 12.25 21.93
N ARG A 120 -0.33 12.86 20.79
CA ARG A 120 -1.38 13.87 20.77
C ARG A 120 -2.22 13.79 19.50
N ALA A 121 -3.32 13.05 19.59
CA ALA A 121 -4.36 13.03 18.58
C ALA A 121 -5.61 13.72 19.13
N GLU A 122 -6.31 14.43 18.26
CA GLU A 122 -7.57 15.08 18.58
C GLU A 122 -8.73 14.21 18.08
N ALA A 123 -9.77 14.06 18.89
CA ALA A 123 -10.93 13.26 18.54
C ALA A 123 -11.89 14.10 17.68
N VAL A 124 -12.23 13.59 16.50
CA VAL A 124 -13.25 14.15 15.60
C VAL A 124 -14.21 13.04 15.24
N ALA A 125 -15.47 13.16 15.67
CA ALA A 125 -16.48 12.10 15.60
C ALA A 125 -15.98 10.76 16.20
N LYS A 126 -15.72 9.74 15.38
CA LYS A 126 -15.15 8.43 15.82
C LYS A 126 -13.74 8.20 15.26
N ALA A 127 -13.12 9.24 14.72
CA ALA A 127 -11.74 9.25 14.30
C ALA A 127 -10.86 10.01 15.31
N SER A 128 -9.59 9.64 15.37
CA SER A 128 -8.54 10.46 15.95
C SER A 128 -7.61 10.92 14.85
N ILE A 129 -7.33 12.22 14.85
CA ILE A 129 -6.50 12.87 13.84
C ILE A 129 -5.35 13.62 14.46
N TYR A 130 -4.28 13.78 13.69
CA TYR A 130 -3.24 14.77 13.96
C TYR A 130 -2.45 15.02 12.68
N ALA A 131 -1.85 16.20 12.58
CA ALA A 131 -0.88 16.51 11.55
C ALA A 131 0.53 16.60 12.16
N SER A 132 1.53 16.16 11.42
CA SER A 132 2.93 16.23 11.84
C SER A 132 3.87 16.30 10.63
N PRO A 133 5.00 17.01 10.74
CA PRO A 133 6.16 16.77 9.88
C PRO A 133 6.52 15.28 9.90
N THR A 134 6.80 14.72 8.73
CA THR A 134 6.98 13.29 8.50
C THR A 134 7.89 13.07 7.29
N THR A 135 8.77 12.06 7.40
CA THR A 135 9.50 11.53 6.26
C THR A 135 8.66 10.51 5.49
N ILE A 136 8.45 10.75 4.20
CA ILE A 136 7.91 9.76 3.26
C ILE A 136 9.04 8.96 2.65
N TYR A 137 8.98 7.64 2.79
CA TYR A 137 9.93 6.70 2.21
C TYR A 137 9.36 6.06 0.95
N ALA A 138 10.18 5.99 -0.09
CA ALA A 138 9.96 5.21 -1.29
C ALA A 138 11.12 4.21 -1.43
N ILE A 139 10.80 2.91 -1.40
CA ILE A 139 11.79 1.84 -1.38
C ILE A 139 11.59 0.94 -2.59
N ASN A 140 12.65 0.75 -3.38
CA ASN A 140 12.73 -0.28 -4.40
C ASN A 140 13.77 -1.32 -4.00
N ASP A 141 13.28 -2.45 -3.50
CA ASP A 141 14.08 -3.57 -3.03
C ASP A 141 14.15 -4.72 -4.05
N ASN A 142 13.90 -4.41 -5.32
CA ASN A 142 13.91 -5.37 -6.42
C ASN A 142 12.92 -6.53 -6.19
N ARG A 143 11.63 -6.19 -6.04
CA ARG A 143 10.52 -7.17 -5.90
C ARG A 143 10.69 -8.11 -4.69
N GLY A 144 11.16 -7.57 -3.56
CA GLY A 144 11.37 -8.35 -2.34
C GLY A 144 12.69 -9.14 -2.29
N GLN A 145 13.59 -8.96 -3.26
CA GLN A 145 14.91 -9.63 -3.27
C GLN A 145 15.94 -8.95 -2.35
N GLY A 146 15.56 -7.88 -1.64
CA GLY A 146 16.44 -7.16 -0.71
C GLY A 146 17.36 -6.14 -1.37
N GLY A 147 17.14 -5.85 -2.65
CA GLY A 147 17.87 -4.84 -3.41
C GLY A 147 18.47 -5.34 -4.73
N PHE A 148 19.17 -4.45 -5.41
CA PHE A 148 19.98 -4.74 -6.59
C PHE A 148 21.42 -4.98 -6.15
N LYS A 149 22.12 -5.93 -6.80
CA LYS A 149 23.52 -6.19 -6.48
C LYS A 149 24.40 -5.15 -7.15
N PHE A 150 25.11 -4.36 -6.36
CA PHE A 150 26.02 -3.33 -6.84
C PHE A 150 27.48 -3.67 -6.57
N ARG A 151 28.35 -3.35 -7.52
CA ARG A 151 29.80 -3.46 -7.38
C ARG A 151 30.47 -2.14 -7.72
N SER A 152 31.50 -1.76 -6.97
CA SER A 152 32.33 -0.60 -7.35
C SER A 152 32.99 -0.83 -8.71
N ALA A 153 33.05 0.24 -9.49
CA ALA A 153 33.73 0.25 -10.78
C ALA A 153 34.43 1.60 -10.98
N SER A 154 35.25 1.67 -12.02
CA SER A 154 35.88 2.91 -12.50
C SER A 154 35.59 3.11 -13.98
N PHE A 155 35.51 4.36 -14.42
CA PHE A 155 35.54 4.68 -15.84
C PHE A 155 36.87 4.29 -16.47
N VAL A 156 36.82 3.75 -17.70
CA VAL A 156 38.04 3.47 -18.48
C VAL A 156 38.79 4.78 -18.79
N HIS A 157 38.03 5.86 -19.05
CA HIS A 157 38.54 7.17 -19.41
C HIS A 157 39.31 7.83 -18.26
N TYR A 158 40.55 8.26 -18.52
CA TYR A 158 41.51 8.68 -17.51
C TYR A 158 41.02 9.83 -16.61
N SER A 159 40.35 10.84 -17.18
CA SER A 159 39.81 11.98 -16.41
C SER A 159 38.70 11.61 -15.43
N LEU A 160 38.05 10.45 -15.61
CA LEU A 160 36.93 10.00 -14.79
C LEU A 160 37.26 8.78 -13.92
N ARG A 161 38.51 8.27 -13.97
CA ARG A 161 38.95 7.08 -13.23
C ARG A 161 38.79 7.15 -11.71
N ARG A 162 38.77 8.36 -11.15
CA ARG A 162 38.60 8.58 -9.69
C ARG A 162 37.13 8.71 -9.27
N THR A 163 36.19 8.60 -10.19
CA THR A 163 34.77 8.71 -9.91
C THR A 163 34.25 7.43 -9.26
N PRO A 164 33.73 7.48 -8.02
CA PRO A 164 33.10 6.31 -7.41
C PRO A 164 31.79 6.02 -8.16
N VAL A 165 31.78 4.96 -8.96
CA VAL A 165 30.59 4.45 -9.63
C VAL A 165 30.27 3.04 -9.16
N TYR A 166 28.98 2.72 -9.13
CA TYR A 166 28.49 1.42 -8.70
C TYR A 166 27.65 0.79 -9.81
N LEU A 167 28.15 -0.30 -10.38
CA LEU A 167 27.50 -1.07 -11.44
C LEU A 167 26.52 -2.06 -10.84
N ALA A 168 25.30 -2.11 -11.39
CA ALA A 168 24.35 -3.17 -11.08
C ALA A 168 24.76 -4.47 -11.82
N GLU A 169 24.80 -5.62 -11.13
CA GLU A 169 25.30 -6.89 -11.69
C GLU A 169 24.53 -7.39 -12.91
N ILE A 170 23.29 -6.93 -13.11
CA ILE A 170 22.47 -7.28 -14.29
C ILE A 170 23.13 -6.74 -15.59
N GLU A 171 24.02 -5.76 -15.49
CA GLU A 171 24.52 -4.96 -16.62
C GLU A 171 26.06 -4.94 -16.71
N LEU A 172 26.72 -6.03 -16.29
CA LEU A 172 28.20 -6.16 -16.21
C LEU A 172 28.96 -6.10 -17.56
N ALA A 173 28.28 -5.90 -18.69
CA ALA A 173 28.91 -5.81 -20.00
C ALA A 173 28.79 -4.41 -20.61
N THR A 174 29.41 -3.41 -19.96
CA THR A 174 29.58 -2.08 -20.56
C THR A 174 31.05 -1.85 -20.93
N PRO A 175 31.42 -1.70 -22.22
CA PRO A 175 32.81 -1.59 -22.66
C PRO A 175 33.56 -0.36 -22.13
N LYS A 176 32.83 0.62 -21.55
CA LYS A 176 33.36 1.89 -21.04
C LYS A 176 33.68 1.89 -19.53
N LEU A 177 33.39 0.81 -18.82
CA LEU A 177 33.58 0.70 -17.36
C LEU A 177 34.39 -0.55 -17.01
N GLN A 178 35.28 -0.42 -16.02
CA GLN A 178 36.06 -1.53 -15.46
C GLN A 178 35.57 -1.81 -14.03
N PRO A 179 34.85 -2.93 -13.81
CA PRO A 179 34.47 -3.35 -12.47
C PRO A 179 35.69 -3.69 -11.63
N HIS A 180 35.68 -3.31 -10.35
CA HIS A 180 36.72 -3.73 -9.42
C HIS A 180 36.52 -5.21 -9.05
N SER A 181 37.21 -6.10 -9.75
CA SER A 181 37.08 -7.57 -9.63
C SER A 181 37.33 -8.13 -8.23
N HIS A 182 38.09 -7.41 -7.40
CA HIS A 182 38.39 -7.79 -6.02
C HIS A 182 37.34 -7.37 -4.99
N GLN A 183 36.32 -6.59 -5.38
CA GLN A 183 35.23 -6.18 -4.48
C GLN A 183 33.98 -7.03 -4.73
N GLU A 184 33.46 -7.65 -3.67
CA GLU A 184 32.21 -8.39 -3.72
C GLU A 184 31.02 -7.44 -3.99
N ALA A 185 30.08 -7.88 -4.81
CA ALA A 185 28.86 -7.13 -5.03
C ALA A 185 27.93 -7.22 -3.81
N LYS A 186 27.32 -6.10 -3.44
CA LYS A 186 26.44 -6.00 -2.26
C LYS A 186 25.00 -5.71 -2.69
N PRO A 187 24.00 -6.38 -2.10
CA PRO A 187 22.59 -6.05 -2.35
C PRO A 187 22.25 -4.72 -1.67
N ILE A 188 21.83 -3.73 -2.46
CA ILE A 188 21.38 -2.41 -1.99
C ILE A 188 19.98 -2.14 -2.54
N ALA A 189 19.03 -1.86 -1.65
CA ALA A 189 17.71 -1.33 -2.02
C ALA A 189 17.84 0.16 -2.34
N LEU A 190 17.13 0.63 -3.37
CA LEU A 190 17.13 2.05 -3.73
C LEU A 190 16.11 2.77 -2.86
N LEU A 191 16.56 3.85 -2.22
CA LEU A 191 15.79 4.65 -1.28
C LEU A 191 15.57 6.06 -1.84
N ALA A 192 14.37 6.58 -1.68
CA ALA A 192 14.10 8.01 -1.77
C ALA A 192 13.36 8.46 -0.51
N LYS A 193 13.76 9.60 0.04
CA LYS A 193 13.14 10.23 1.21
C LYS A 193 12.66 11.63 0.84
N SER A 194 11.50 12.01 1.34
CA SER A 194 11.00 13.37 1.22
C SER A 194 10.43 13.80 2.57
N GLU A 195 10.92 14.89 3.13
CA GLU A 195 10.35 15.52 4.33
C GLU A 195 9.16 16.37 3.94
N THR A 196 8.02 16.20 4.61
CA THR A 196 6.77 16.92 4.33
C THR A 196 5.84 16.87 5.54
N ASP A 197 4.74 17.62 5.50
CA ASP A 197 3.65 17.44 6.44
C ASP A 197 2.73 16.29 6.02
N ALA A 198 2.21 15.57 7.02
CA ALA A 198 1.20 14.53 6.83
C ALA A 198 0.10 14.62 7.90
N LEU A 199 -1.14 14.45 7.45
CA LEU A 199 -2.33 14.20 8.25
C LEU A 199 -2.46 12.70 8.45
N PHE A 200 -2.65 12.27 9.69
CA PHE A 200 -2.96 10.90 10.05
C PHE A 200 -4.40 10.80 10.57
N VAL A 201 -5.11 9.75 10.14
CA VAL A 201 -6.51 9.49 10.49
C VAL A 201 -6.65 8.05 10.95
N ARG A 202 -6.95 7.88 12.23
CA ARG A 202 -7.20 6.59 12.87
C ARG A 202 -8.68 6.44 13.23
N LEU A 203 -9.21 5.22 13.13
CA LEU A 203 -10.51 4.87 13.71
C LEU A 203 -10.29 4.37 15.14
N GLU A 204 -10.95 5.01 16.11
CA GLU A 204 -10.75 4.69 17.53
C GLU A 204 -11.40 3.38 17.95
N ALA A 205 -12.54 3.04 17.36
CA ALA A 205 -13.23 1.80 17.63
C ALA A 205 -13.97 1.29 16.39
N PHE A 206 -13.91 -0.03 16.20
CA PHE A 206 -14.80 -0.73 15.29
C PHE A 206 -16.01 -1.28 16.05
N PRO A 207 -17.17 -1.45 15.39
CA PRO A 207 -18.30 -2.17 15.95
C PRO A 207 -17.89 -3.57 16.46
N GLN A 208 -18.60 -4.10 17.44
CA GLN A 208 -18.29 -5.39 18.05
C GLN A 208 -18.13 -6.49 16.99
N GLY A 209 -17.03 -7.24 17.06
CA GLY A 209 -16.75 -8.32 16.11
C GLY A 209 -16.46 -7.82 14.69
N SER A 210 -16.02 -6.58 14.54
CA SER A 210 -15.51 -6.04 13.27
C SER A 210 -14.10 -5.49 13.44
N ALA A 211 -13.29 -5.56 12.37
CA ALA A 211 -11.95 -4.99 12.35
C ALA A 211 -11.43 -4.81 10.92
N ALA A 212 -10.67 -3.75 10.68
CA ALA A 212 -9.81 -3.62 9.50
C ALA A 212 -8.36 -4.01 9.85
N ASP A 213 -8.13 -5.29 10.15
CA ASP A 213 -6.80 -5.79 10.53
C ASP A 213 -5.81 -5.69 9.36
N PRO A 214 -4.74 -4.86 9.47
CA PRO A 214 -3.82 -4.59 8.36
C PRO A 214 -2.94 -5.79 8.00
N GLN A 215 -2.97 -6.86 8.79
CA GLN A 215 -2.24 -8.08 8.51
C GLN A 215 -2.89 -8.94 7.43
N ASN A 216 -4.18 -8.76 7.18
CA ASN A 216 -4.91 -9.51 6.16
C ASN A 216 -5.26 -8.63 4.95
N VAL A 217 -5.57 -9.28 3.83
CA VAL A 217 -5.81 -8.60 2.54
C VAL A 217 -7.01 -7.66 2.61
N VAL A 218 -8.07 -8.05 3.33
CA VAL A 218 -9.32 -7.27 3.43
C VAL A 218 -9.11 -5.99 4.24
N GLY A 219 -8.42 -6.08 5.38
CA GLY A 219 -8.09 -4.90 6.18
C GLY A 219 -7.16 -3.95 5.43
N ARG A 220 -6.16 -4.45 4.70
CA ARG A 220 -5.33 -3.61 3.81
C ARG A 220 -6.17 -2.94 2.72
N ALA A 221 -7.09 -3.67 2.11
CA ALA A 221 -7.99 -3.13 1.11
C ALA A 221 -8.87 -2.01 1.69
N ALA A 222 -9.39 -2.18 2.90
CA ALA A 222 -10.17 -1.16 3.59
C ALA A 222 -9.34 0.09 3.88
N TRP A 223 -8.13 -0.04 4.42
CA TRP A 223 -7.25 1.09 4.72
C TRP A 223 -6.78 1.84 3.47
N TYR A 224 -6.37 1.15 2.40
CA TYR A 224 -6.03 1.83 1.15
C TYR A 224 -7.25 2.50 0.53
N SER A 225 -8.39 1.80 0.49
CA SER A 225 -9.61 2.37 -0.11
C SER A 225 -10.06 3.61 0.67
N PHE A 226 -9.97 3.58 2.00
CA PHE A 226 -10.23 4.74 2.85
C PHE A 226 -9.24 5.88 2.62
N ALA A 227 -7.93 5.60 2.55
CA ALA A 227 -6.91 6.63 2.30
C ALA A 227 -7.08 7.29 0.92
N PHE A 228 -7.39 6.52 -0.12
CA PHE A 228 -7.63 7.07 -1.45
C PHE A 228 -8.96 7.82 -1.54
N TRP A 229 -9.99 7.40 -0.81
CA TRP A 229 -11.21 8.19 -0.65
C TRP A 229 -10.95 9.51 0.06
N LEU A 230 -10.20 9.49 1.18
CA LEU A 230 -9.76 10.68 1.91
C LEU A 230 -9.05 11.66 0.99
N ARG A 231 -8.17 11.17 0.11
CA ARG A 231 -7.47 11.99 -0.87
C ARG A 231 -8.41 12.65 -1.87
N ILE A 232 -9.41 11.92 -2.38
CA ILE A 232 -10.41 12.44 -3.32
C ILE A 232 -11.23 13.55 -2.65
N VAL A 233 -11.77 13.29 -1.46
CA VAL A 233 -12.59 14.29 -0.75
C VAL A 233 -11.76 15.49 -0.31
N ALA A 234 -10.52 15.29 0.12
CA ALA A 234 -9.61 16.37 0.49
C ALA A 234 -9.25 17.25 -0.71
N ALA A 235 -8.93 16.64 -1.86
CA ALA A 235 -8.64 17.40 -3.08
C ALA A 235 -9.83 18.23 -3.53
N GLN A 236 -11.05 17.66 -3.50
CA GLN A 236 -12.29 18.37 -3.81
C GLN A 236 -12.58 19.49 -2.79
N PHE A 237 -12.34 19.24 -1.50
CA PHE A 237 -12.58 20.21 -0.43
C PHE A 237 -11.61 21.41 -0.48
N LEU A 238 -10.35 21.15 -0.81
CA LEU A 238 -9.31 22.16 -0.90
C LEU A 238 -9.27 22.87 -2.27
N ASP A 239 -10.01 22.37 -3.26
CA ASP A 239 -9.96 22.81 -4.65
C ASP A 239 -8.54 22.75 -5.24
N ILE A 240 -7.91 21.57 -5.11
CA ILE A 240 -6.57 21.30 -5.62
C ILE A 240 -6.56 20.05 -6.51
N ASP A 241 -5.51 19.92 -7.33
CA ASP A 241 -5.28 18.70 -8.09
C ASP A 241 -5.02 17.52 -7.12
N ILE A 242 -5.63 16.36 -7.39
CA ILE A 242 -5.50 15.17 -6.53
C ILE A 242 -4.05 14.71 -6.37
N THR A 243 -3.17 15.05 -7.31
CA THR A 243 -1.75 14.71 -7.25
C THR A 243 -0.98 15.57 -6.26
N GLU A 244 -1.52 16.69 -5.76
CA GLU A 244 -0.91 17.50 -4.69
C GLU A 244 -0.81 16.74 -3.36
N LEU A 245 -1.57 15.64 -3.21
CA LEU A 245 -1.59 14.80 -2.02
C LEU A 245 -1.17 13.36 -2.34
N ARG A 246 -0.24 12.83 -1.55
CA ARG A 246 0.09 11.40 -1.48
C ARG A 246 -0.79 10.75 -0.42
N ALA A 247 -1.26 9.53 -0.68
CA ALA A 247 -2.13 8.82 0.26
C ALA A 247 -1.65 7.38 0.48
N GLY A 248 -1.90 6.88 1.69
CA GLY A 248 -1.59 5.51 2.07
C GLY A 248 -2.06 5.22 3.49
N PHE A 249 -1.56 4.12 4.05
CA PHE A 249 -1.69 3.86 5.47
C PHE A 249 -0.37 3.34 6.02
N ARG A 250 -0.16 3.54 7.32
CA ARG A 250 0.93 2.92 8.07
C ARG A 250 0.38 2.03 9.17
N THR A 251 1.18 1.06 9.57
CA THR A 251 0.87 0.18 10.70
C THR A 251 1.75 0.47 11.88
N PHE A 252 1.18 0.35 13.06
CA PHE A 252 1.86 0.57 14.34
C PHE A 252 1.18 -0.27 15.42
N ARG A 253 1.84 -0.38 16.58
CA ARG A 253 1.27 -1.09 17.73
C ARG A 253 0.47 -0.12 18.59
N HIS A 254 -0.76 -0.49 18.91
CA HIS A 254 -1.64 0.25 19.81
C HIS A 254 -2.41 -0.72 20.69
N ASN A 255 -2.43 -0.49 22.01
CA ASN A 255 -3.06 -1.41 22.99
C ASN A 255 -2.63 -2.87 22.78
N ASP A 256 -1.32 -3.09 22.64
CA ASP A 256 -0.66 -4.38 22.39
C ASP A 256 -1.05 -5.12 21.10
N ALA A 257 -1.86 -4.51 20.23
CA ALA A 257 -2.28 -5.09 18.96
C ALA A 257 -1.77 -4.28 17.75
N PRO A 258 -1.52 -4.93 16.60
CA PRO A 258 -1.29 -4.25 15.34
C PRO A 258 -2.54 -3.49 14.92
N THR A 259 -2.38 -2.20 14.67
CA THR A 259 -3.43 -1.37 14.07
C THR A 259 -2.85 -0.55 12.92
N ALA A 260 -3.69 0.28 12.31
CA ALA A 260 -3.30 1.16 11.23
C ALA A 260 -4.01 2.52 11.33
N GLU A 261 -3.44 3.47 10.61
CA GLU A 261 -4.04 4.77 10.34
C GLU A 261 -3.76 5.14 8.89
N ALA A 262 -4.77 5.74 8.25
CA ALA A 262 -4.61 6.33 6.94
C ALA A 262 -3.79 7.62 7.07
N PHE A 263 -3.06 7.98 6.02
CA PHE A 263 -2.40 9.27 5.96
C PHE A 263 -2.62 9.96 4.61
N LEU A 264 -2.66 11.28 4.66
CA LEU A 264 -2.49 12.18 3.51
C LEU A 264 -1.21 12.98 3.76
N ALA A 265 -0.31 13.04 2.79
CA ALA A 265 0.92 13.81 2.87
C ALA A 265 1.03 14.75 1.69
N ASP A 266 1.57 15.95 1.90
CA ASP A 266 1.76 16.89 0.80
C ASP A 266 2.80 16.32 -0.19
N LYS A 267 2.63 16.61 -1.48
CA LYS A 267 3.56 16.15 -2.52
C LYS A 267 4.87 16.92 -2.54
N LEU A 268 4.83 18.21 -2.20
CA LEU A 268 6.00 19.09 -2.18
C LEU A 268 6.90 18.79 -0.97
N GLU A 269 8.21 18.80 -1.20
CA GLU A 269 9.19 18.77 -0.12
C GLU A 269 9.05 20.02 0.76
N ASN A 270 9.18 19.83 2.07
CA ASN A 270 8.90 20.81 3.14
C ASN A 270 7.41 21.12 3.37
N GLY A 271 6.49 20.47 2.66
CA GLY A 271 5.05 20.63 2.85
C GLY A 271 4.47 21.87 2.16
N ALA A 272 3.27 21.71 1.60
CA ALA A 272 2.47 22.81 1.06
C ALA A 272 1.53 23.40 2.13
N GLY A 273 1.36 22.70 3.26
CA GLY A 273 0.48 23.06 4.36
C GLY A 273 -0.93 22.49 4.25
N TYR A 274 -1.24 21.69 3.22
CA TYR A 274 -2.57 21.09 3.05
C TYR A 274 -2.88 20.09 4.17
N SER A 275 -1.95 19.16 4.42
CA SER A 275 -2.07 18.15 5.46
C SER A 275 -2.16 18.77 6.85
N SER A 276 -1.36 19.80 7.11
CA SER A 276 -1.40 20.58 8.36
C SER A 276 -2.73 21.32 8.54
N TYR A 277 -3.30 21.89 7.47
CA TYR A 277 -4.59 22.54 7.52
C TYR A 277 -5.75 21.54 7.73
N LEU A 278 -5.74 20.41 7.02
CA LEU A 278 -6.73 19.34 7.17
C LEU A 278 -6.66 18.67 8.55
N GLY A 279 -5.51 18.72 9.23
CA GLY A 279 -5.36 18.18 10.58
C GLY A 279 -5.95 19.02 11.70
N LYS A 280 -6.50 20.21 11.39
CA LYS A 280 -7.27 20.99 12.36
C LYS A 280 -8.63 20.33 12.59
N PRO A 281 -9.06 20.07 13.84
CA PRO A 281 -10.31 19.36 14.12
C PRO A 281 -11.53 19.94 13.41
N GLU A 282 -11.69 21.27 13.45
CA GLU A 282 -12.82 21.97 12.83
C GLU A 282 -12.81 21.89 11.29
N VAL A 283 -11.63 21.77 10.69
CA VAL A 283 -11.48 21.59 9.24
C VAL A 283 -11.78 20.16 8.85
N PHE A 284 -11.26 19.19 9.62
CA PHE A 284 -11.52 17.78 9.37
C PHE A 284 -12.99 17.41 9.60
N GLU A 285 -13.63 17.98 10.62
CA GLU A 285 -15.06 17.80 10.85
C GLU A 285 -15.87 18.31 9.66
N ARG A 286 -15.55 19.50 9.14
CA ARG A 286 -16.17 20.03 7.91
C ARG A 286 -15.91 19.14 6.70
N LEU A 287 -14.72 18.57 6.55
CA LEU A 287 -14.39 17.63 5.48
C LEU A 287 -15.30 16.40 5.56
N LEU A 288 -15.44 15.80 6.74
CA LEU A 288 -16.30 14.64 6.97
C LEU A 288 -17.77 14.97 6.74
N GLN A 289 -18.25 16.10 7.27
CA GLN A 289 -19.61 16.59 7.04
C GLN A 289 -19.85 16.83 5.55
N GLN A 290 -18.96 17.53 4.85
CA GLN A 290 -19.09 17.72 3.41
C GLN A 290 -19.04 16.38 2.66
N ALA A 291 -18.27 15.40 3.10
CA ALA A 291 -18.27 14.09 2.45
C ALA A 291 -19.54 13.27 2.72
N ALA A 292 -20.16 13.44 3.90
CA ALA A 292 -21.43 12.82 4.29
C ALA A 292 -22.67 13.52 3.68
N ASP A 293 -22.67 14.86 3.71
CA ASP A 293 -23.72 15.76 3.23
C ASP A 293 -23.60 16.08 1.74
N SER A 294 -22.41 15.88 1.13
CA SER A 294 -22.30 15.83 -0.32
C SER A 294 -22.96 14.54 -0.80
N ALA A 295 -24.29 14.62 -0.81
CA ALA A 295 -25.16 13.89 -1.71
C ALA A 295 -24.45 13.63 -3.04
N ASP A 296 -23.72 14.60 -3.60
CA ASP A 296 -23.02 14.41 -4.86
C ASP A 296 -21.97 13.29 -4.88
N LEU A 297 -21.00 13.17 -3.96
CA LEU A 297 -19.98 12.09 -4.09
C LEU A 297 -20.56 10.72 -3.77
N THR A 298 -21.25 10.59 -2.63
CA THR A 298 -21.83 9.31 -2.21
C THR A 298 -22.94 8.88 -3.17
N GLN A 299 -23.81 9.78 -3.63
CA GLN A 299 -24.83 9.42 -4.63
C GLN A 299 -24.23 9.15 -6.01
N ARG A 300 -23.18 9.87 -6.46
CA ARG A 300 -22.46 9.50 -7.69
C ARG A 300 -21.88 8.09 -7.58
N TRP A 301 -21.39 7.72 -6.39
CA TRP A 301 -20.86 6.39 -6.15
C TRP A 301 -21.96 5.33 -6.11
N LEU A 302 -23.06 5.60 -5.44
CA LEU A 302 -24.25 4.73 -5.46
C LEU A 302 -24.87 4.60 -6.86
N ALA A 303 -24.88 5.66 -7.66
CA ALA A 303 -25.46 5.66 -9.00
C ALA A 303 -24.75 4.70 -9.96
N HIS A 304 -23.43 4.49 -9.80
CA HIS A 304 -22.69 3.53 -10.61
C HIS A 304 -22.53 2.15 -9.96
N ALA A 305 -23.11 1.92 -8.76
CA ALA A 305 -23.01 0.66 -8.01
C ALA A 305 -23.53 -0.56 -8.79
N GLN A 306 -24.47 -0.37 -9.72
CA GLN A 306 -24.99 -1.41 -10.62
C GLN A 306 -23.98 -1.86 -11.69
N SER A 307 -22.91 -1.10 -11.91
CA SER A 307 -21.93 -1.30 -12.98
C SER A 307 -20.49 -1.43 -12.48
N CYS A 308 -20.31 -1.50 -11.16
CA CYS A 308 -18.98 -1.57 -10.54
C CYS A 308 -18.96 -2.50 -9.33
N ASP A 309 -18.54 -3.75 -9.59
CA ASP A 309 -18.41 -4.78 -8.57
C ASP A 309 -17.25 -4.54 -7.60
N THR A 310 -16.24 -3.73 -7.94
CA THR A 310 -15.03 -3.51 -7.10
C THR A 310 -14.67 -2.04 -6.95
N SER A 311 -13.98 -1.48 -7.94
CA SER A 311 -13.60 -0.07 -8.08
C SER A 311 -13.36 0.25 -9.57
N CYS A 312 -13.53 1.50 -9.98
CA CYS A 312 -13.30 1.95 -11.36
C CYS A 312 -12.88 3.43 -11.38
N ASN A 313 -12.60 3.96 -12.57
CA ASN A 313 -12.19 5.38 -12.74
C ASN A 313 -13.32 6.38 -12.46
N ARG A 314 -14.57 5.93 -12.32
CA ARG A 314 -15.70 6.78 -11.88
C ARG A 314 -15.77 6.94 -10.37
N CYS A 315 -14.99 6.17 -9.61
CA CYS A 315 -14.95 6.24 -8.15
C CYS A 315 -13.54 6.40 -7.59
N LEU A 316 -12.80 5.29 -7.48
CA LEU A 316 -11.62 5.22 -6.62
C LEU A 316 -10.30 5.01 -7.39
N ARG A 317 -10.37 4.54 -8.63
CA ARG A 317 -9.17 4.25 -9.45
C ARG A 317 -8.71 5.50 -10.18
N GLU A 318 -7.41 5.73 -10.14
CA GLU A 318 -6.70 6.73 -10.93
C GLU A 318 -5.32 6.19 -11.33
N TYR A 319 -4.59 6.93 -12.18
CA TYR A 319 -3.33 6.44 -12.75
C TYR A 319 -2.26 6.18 -11.68
N ASN A 320 -2.11 7.07 -10.71
CA ASN A 320 -1.06 7.01 -9.68
C ASN A 320 -1.34 5.96 -8.60
N ASN A 321 -2.55 5.41 -8.53
CA ASN A 321 -2.90 4.31 -7.63
C ASN A 321 -3.10 2.98 -8.35
N MET A 322 -2.66 2.88 -9.62
CA MET A 322 -2.67 1.64 -10.41
C MET A 322 -2.11 0.41 -9.67
N PRO A 323 -1.00 0.51 -8.91
CA PRO A 323 -0.48 -0.63 -8.13
C PRO A 323 -1.48 -1.20 -7.10
N TYR A 324 -2.49 -0.41 -6.70
CA TYR A 324 -3.48 -0.81 -5.70
C TYR A 324 -4.80 -1.25 -6.30
N HIS A 325 -5.06 -1.08 -7.61
CA HIS A 325 -6.37 -1.30 -8.23
C HIS A 325 -7.01 -2.65 -7.89
N ALA A 326 -6.20 -3.71 -7.76
CA ALA A 326 -6.66 -5.04 -7.37
C ALA A 326 -7.23 -5.10 -5.94
N LEU A 327 -6.75 -4.24 -5.03
CA LEU A 327 -7.21 -4.13 -3.64
C LEU A 327 -8.33 -3.11 -3.47
N LEU A 328 -8.39 -2.08 -4.32
CA LEU A 328 -9.34 -0.97 -4.14
C LEU A 328 -10.79 -1.42 -4.24
N ASP A 329 -11.61 -0.91 -3.31
CA ASP A 329 -13.01 -1.27 -3.16
C ASP A 329 -13.81 -0.07 -2.63
N TRP A 330 -14.69 0.49 -3.47
CA TRP A 330 -15.37 1.76 -3.13
C TRP A 330 -16.35 1.60 -1.97
N ARG A 331 -16.92 0.41 -1.76
CA ARG A 331 -17.83 0.12 -0.63
C ARG A 331 -17.05 0.12 0.67
N LEU A 332 -15.89 -0.58 0.73
CA LEU A 332 -15.01 -0.53 1.91
C LEU A 332 -14.53 0.89 2.23
N ALA A 333 -14.27 1.72 1.21
CA ALA A 333 -13.94 3.13 1.45
C ALA A 333 -15.08 3.87 2.16
N LEU A 334 -16.32 3.71 1.68
CA LEU A 334 -17.50 4.34 2.29
C LEU A 334 -17.79 3.79 3.68
N ASP A 335 -17.65 2.49 3.91
CA ASP A 335 -17.83 1.87 5.23
C ASP A 335 -16.84 2.46 6.25
N MET A 336 -15.57 2.56 5.89
CA MET A 336 -14.54 3.17 6.74
C MET A 336 -14.78 4.67 6.96
N ALA A 337 -15.23 5.40 5.93
CA ALA A 337 -15.58 6.81 6.04
C ALA A 337 -16.79 7.05 6.96
N ARG A 338 -17.81 6.19 6.86
CA ARG A 338 -18.99 6.22 7.73
C ARG A 338 -18.62 5.94 9.17
N LEU A 339 -17.74 4.97 9.41
CA LEU A 339 -17.17 4.74 10.73
C LEU A 339 -16.43 5.96 11.25
N ALA A 340 -15.58 6.61 10.44
CA ALA A 340 -14.86 7.83 10.85
C ALA A 340 -15.82 8.95 11.26
N ALA A 341 -16.89 9.17 10.48
CA ALA A 341 -17.93 10.16 10.74
C ALA A 341 -18.88 9.77 11.89
N GLY A 342 -18.73 8.59 12.48
CA GLY A 342 -19.51 8.16 13.65
C GLY A 342 -20.85 7.51 13.34
N PHE A 343 -21.10 7.13 12.08
CA PHE A 343 -22.22 6.26 11.73
C PHE A 343 -21.87 4.83 12.19
N GLY A 344 -22.38 4.45 13.36
CA GLY A 344 -21.84 3.39 14.20
C GLY A 344 -22.15 1.93 13.83
N SER A 345 -22.68 1.63 12.64
CA SER A 345 -22.91 0.24 12.22
C SER A 345 -22.24 -0.11 10.89
N LEU A 346 -21.48 -1.21 10.91
CA LEU A 346 -21.04 -1.94 9.71
C LEU A 346 -22.08 -3.03 9.43
N ASP A 347 -23.24 -2.62 8.96
CA ASP A 347 -24.23 -3.56 8.48
C ASP A 347 -24.03 -3.84 6.99
N PHE A 348 -24.49 -5.00 6.57
CA PHE A 348 -24.51 -5.40 5.17
C PHE A 348 -25.59 -4.60 4.43
N GLU A 349 -25.36 -3.30 4.26
CA GLU A 349 -26.38 -2.39 3.75
C GLU A 349 -26.78 -2.80 2.33
N PRO A 350 -28.06 -3.09 2.08
CA PRO A 350 -28.51 -3.57 0.78
C PRO A 350 -28.13 -2.64 -0.37
N GLN A 351 -28.17 -1.31 -0.15
CA GLN A 351 -27.83 -0.32 -1.17
C GLN A 351 -26.38 -0.38 -1.62
N LEU A 352 -25.47 -0.80 -0.73
CA LEU A 352 -24.05 -0.96 -1.04
C LEU A 352 -23.75 -2.36 -1.57
N TRP A 353 -24.32 -3.39 -0.96
CA TRP A 353 -23.81 -4.76 -1.10
C TRP A 353 -24.70 -5.71 -1.90
N ALA A 354 -25.97 -5.39 -2.17
CA ALA A 354 -26.92 -6.32 -2.79
C ALA A 354 -26.47 -6.85 -4.17
N ASN A 355 -26.00 -5.96 -5.05
CA ASN A 355 -25.58 -6.35 -6.41
C ASN A 355 -24.41 -7.33 -6.37
N VAL A 356 -23.41 -7.03 -5.54
CA VAL A 356 -22.23 -7.88 -5.43
C VAL A 356 -22.60 -9.23 -4.82
N SER A 357 -23.50 -9.28 -3.85
CA SER A 357 -24.02 -10.53 -3.32
C SER A 357 -24.71 -11.38 -4.38
N GLN A 358 -25.48 -10.77 -5.29
CA GLN A 358 -26.07 -11.48 -6.42
C GLN A 358 -25.01 -12.03 -7.38
N SER A 359 -23.98 -11.23 -7.71
CA SER A 359 -22.84 -11.68 -8.53
C SER A 359 -22.08 -12.85 -7.88
N VAL A 360 -21.90 -12.82 -6.56
CA VAL A 360 -21.32 -13.91 -5.78
C VAL A 360 -22.19 -15.15 -5.84
N GLY A 361 -23.51 -15.02 -5.65
CA GLY A 361 -24.45 -16.15 -5.74
C GLY A 361 -24.39 -16.85 -7.10
N LYS A 362 -24.41 -16.09 -8.20
CA LYS A 362 -24.24 -16.63 -9.57
C LYS A 362 -22.94 -17.41 -9.72
N THR A 363 -21.85 -16.89 -9.17
CA THR A 363 -20.53 -17.55 -9.21
C THR A 363 -20.54 -18.83 -8.39
N LEU A 364 -21.06 -18.81 -7.17
CA LEU A 364 -21.15 -19.98 -6.30
C LEU A 364 -22.04 -21.08 -6.89
N HIS A 365 -23.10 -20.70 -7.60
CA HIS A 365 -23.95 -21.67 -8.28
C HIS A 365 -23.16 -22.52 -9.28
N SER A 366 -22.23 -21.90 -10.03
CA SER A 366 -21.32 -22.64 -10.93
C SER A 366 -20.38 -23.61 -10.22
N PHE A 367 -20.20 -23.47 -8.90
CA PHE A 367 -19.41 -24.38 -8.04
C PHE A 367 -20.26 -25.42 -7.31
N GLY A 368 -21.53 -25.58 -7.68
CA GLY A 368 -22.44 -26.58 -7.12
C GLY A 368 -23.12 -26.16 -5.82
N TYR A 369 -23.13 -24.87 -5.51
CA TYR A 369 -24.00 -24.33 -4.46
C TYR A 369 -25.41 -24.06 -5.01
N ALA A 370 -26.39 -23.98 -4.12
CA ALA A 370 -27.75 -23.57 -4.44
C ALA A 370 -27.76 -22.17 -5.09
N ALA A 371 -28.62 -22.00 -6.10
CA ALA A 371 -28.75 -20.72 -6.81
C ALA A 371 -29.31 -19.62 -5.89
N GLU A 372 -30.33 -19.96 -5.11
CA GLU A 372 -30.94 -19.06 -4.14
C GLU A 372 -30.37 -19.32 -2.74
N PRO A 373 -30.00 -18.26 -1.99
CA PRO A 373 -29.50 -18.44 -0.64
C PRO A 373 -30.63 -18.79 0.34
N THR A 374 -30.30 -19.60 1.35
CA THR A 374 -31.19 -19.93 2.46
C THR A 374 -30.87 -19.07 3.68
N GLN A 375 -31.88 -18.74 4.49
CA GLN A 375 -31.68 -17.96 5.70
C GLN A 375 -31.23 -18.83 6.88
N PHE A 376 -30.22 -18.36 7.62
CA PHE A 376 -29.70 -18.96 8.85
C PHE A 376 -29.58 -17.85 9.91
N GLY A 377 -30.56 -17.77 10.81
CA GLY A 377 -30.72 -16.62 11.70
C GLY A 377 -30.91 -15.33 10.90
N ASP A 378 -30.08 -14.32 11.16
CA ASP A 378 -30.15 -13.02 10.48
C ASP A 378 -29.30 -12.92 9.21
N LEU A 379 -28.69 -14.02 8.77
CA LEU A 379 -27.82 -14.06 7.59
C LEU A 379 -28.35 -15.01 6.52
N TYR A 380 -27.98 -14.72 5.29
CA TYR A 380 -28.21 -15.60 4.15
C TYR A 380 -26.96 -16.44 3.89
N GLY A 381 -27.15 -17.69 3.48
CA GLY A 381 -26.08 -18.61 3.16
C GLY A 381 -26.36 -19.43 1.91
N TYR A 382 -25.30 -19.73 1.16
CA TYR A 382 -25.37 -20.59 -0.02
C TYR A 382 -25.00 -22.02 0.39
N THR A 383 -25.94 -22.96 0.23
CA THR A 383 -25.77 -24.36 0.63
C THR A 383 -25.19 -25.19 -0.51
N ASN A 384 -24.28 -26.12 -0.20
CA ASN A 384 -23.80 -27.13 -1.12
C ASN A 384 -24.34 -28.50 -0.66
N PRO A 385 -25.40 -29.03 -1.31
CA PRO A 385 -26.05 -30.25 -0.86
C PRO A 385 -25.13 -31.48 -0.97
N ASN A 386 -24.18 -31.48 -1.90
CA ASN A 386 -23.27 -32.60 -2.10
C ASN A 386 -22.17 -32.68 -1.02
N ARG A 387 -21.98 -31.62 -0.23
CA ARG A 387 -20.88 -31.52 0.76
C ARG A 387 -21.37 -31.24 2.18
N ASN A 388 -22.69 -31.20 2.42
CA ASN A 388 -23.28 -30.76 3.69
C ASN A 388 -22.60 -29.50 4.24
N ARG A 389 -22.40 -28.50 3.35
CA ARG A 389 -21.68 -27.26 3.67
C ARG A 389 -22.54 -26.05 3.36
N VAL A 390 -22.37 -24.97 4.12
CA VAL A 390 -22.94 -23.65 3.82
C VAL A 390 -21.88 -22.56 3.91
N LEU A 391 -21.94 -21.63 2.95
CA LEU A 391 -21.19 -20.39 2.97
C LEU A 391 -22.11 -19.25 3.42
N LEU A 392 -21.93 -18.78 4.65
CA LEU A 392 -22.70 -17.69 5.24
C LEU A 392 -22.16 -16.34 4.77
N LEU A 393 -23.02 -15.55 4.14
CA LEU A 393 -22.65 -14.24 3.62
C LEU A 393 -22.42 -13.26 4.77
N VAL A 394 -21.21 -12.73 4.86
CA VAL A 394 -20.79 -11.78 5.90
C VAL A 394 -20.19 -10.52 5.30
N HIS A 395 -20.27 -9.41 6.04
CA HIS A 395 -19.58 -8.18 5.68
C HIS A 395 -18.05 -8.42 5.69
N PRO A 396 -17.26 -7.85 4.76
CA PRO A 396 -15.82 -8.16 4.70
C PRO A 396 -15.02 -7.76 5.95
N LEU A 397 -15.47 -6.74 6.68
CA LEU A 397 -14.83 -6.30 7.92
C LEU A 397 -15.31 -7.04 9.17
N TRP A 398 -16.24 -8.00 9.06
CA TRP A 398 -16.64 -8.81 10.21
C TRP A 398 -15.58 -9.86 10.53
N THR A 399 -15.29 -10.02 11.83
CA THR A 399 -14.45 -11.09 12.34
C THR A 399 -15.28 -12.37 12.55
N ARG A 400 -14.60 -13.49 12.81
CA ARG A 400 -15.27 -14.75 13.15
C ARG A 400 -16.02 -14.71 14.48
N GLN A 401 -15.82 -13.66 15.27
CA GLN A 401 -16.47 -13.42 16.55
C GLN A 401 -17.67 -12.47 16.42
N HIS A 402 -18.03 -12.05 15.20
CA HIS A 402 -19.20 -11.19 15.00
C HIS A 402 -20.48 -11.88 15.48
N PRO A 403 -21.29 -11.28 16.38
CA PRO A 403 -22.43 -11.95 17.00
C PRO A 403 -23.42 -12.56 16.00
N ARG A 404 -23.77 -11.82 14.94
CA ARG A 404 -24.69 -12.29 13.89
C ARG A 404 -24.13 -13.49 13.11
N TYR A 405 -22.82 -13.53 12.88
CA TYR A 405 -22.18 -14.67 12.22
C TYR A 405 -22.14 -15.88 13.15
N CYS A 406 -21.78 -15.70 14.42
CA CYS A 406 -21.77 -16.78 15.39
C CYS A 406 -23.16 -17.41 15.55
N GLU A 407 -24.22 -16.61 15.55
CA GLU A 407 -25.58 -17.13 15.66
C GLU A 407 -26.03 -17.87 14.40
N ALA A 408 -25.84 -17.27 13.22
CA ALA A 408 -26.12 -17.94 11.94
C ALA A 408 -25.35 -19.26 11.79
N LYS A 409 -24.09 -19.28 12.25
CA LYS A 409 -23.25 -20.48 12.27
C LYS A 409 -23.86 -21.58 13.14
N LYS A 410 -24.31 -21.28 14.37
CA LYS A 410 -24.98 -22.27 15.23
C LYS A 410 -26.24 -22.84 14.58
N VAL A 411 -27.05 -21.99 13.95
CA VAL A 411 -28.28 -22.42 13.25
C VAL A 411 -27.94 -23.39 12.11
N ALA A 412 -26.91 -23.09 11.33
CA ALA A 412 -26.44 -23.98 10.26
C ALA A 412 -25.87 -25.30 10.79
N GLU A 413 -25.07 -25.27 11.84
CA GLU A 413 -24.48 -26.47 12.45
C GLU A 413 -25.55 -27.37 13.09
N ALA A 414 -26.59 -26.78 13.71
CA ALA A 414 -27.75 -27.52 14.22
C ALA A 414 -28.55 -28.20 13.10
N ALA A 415 -28.52 -27.67 11.87
CA ALA A 415 -29.08 -28.29 10.68
C ALA A 415 -28.16 -29.35 10.05
N GLY A 416 -27.04 -29.69 10.69
CA GLY A 416 -26.08 -30.69 10.20
C GLY A 416 -25.15 -30.20 9.11
N LEU A 417 -25.02 -28.88 8.92
CA LEU A 417 -24.17 -28.27 7.89
C LEU A 417 -22.85 -27.75 8.49
N SER A 418 -21.73 -27.99 7.80
CA SER A 418 -20.47 -27.28 8.06
C SER A 418 -20.58 -25.84 7.56
N ALA A 419 -20.44 -24.87 8.47
CA ALA A 419 -20.65 -23.45 8.17
C ALA A 419 -19.34 -22.65 8.16
N GLU A 420 -19.09 -21.95 7.06
CA GLU A 420 -17.95 -21.04 6.88
C GLU A 420 -18.41 -19.66 6.41
N PRO A 421 -17.67 -18.58 6.72
CA PRO A 421 -18.00 -17.26 6.24
C PRO A 421 -17.55 -17.08 4.79
N ILE A 422 -18.37 -16.40 3.99
CA ILE A 422 -17.97 -15.84 2.70
C ILE A 422 -18.21 -14.33 2.73
N ASN A 423 -17.18 -13.55 2.37
CA ASN A 423 -17.37 -12.13 2.14
C ASN A 423 -17.28 -11.80 0.64
N PRO A 424 -18.09 -10.85 0.15
CA PRO A 424 -18.13 -10.56 -1.27
C PRO A 424 -16.82 -10.01 -1.84
N PHE A 425 -16.04 -9.29 -1.03
CA PHE A 425 -14.74 -8.75 -1.43
C PHE A 425 -13.79 -9.84 -1.93
N MET A 426 -13.64 -10.92 -1.15
CA MET A 426 -12.79 -12.07 -1.50
C MET A 426 -13.44 -12.93 -2.58
N ALA A 427 -14.74 -13.17 -2.49
CA ALA A 427 -15.47 -14.00 -3.45
C ALA A 427 -15.35 -13.51 -4.90
N LEU A 428 -15.42 -12.19 -5.13
CA LEU A 428 -15.22 -11.61 -6.46
C LEU A 428 -13.78 -11.76 -6.99
N ARG A 429 -12.79 -11.66 -6.11
CA ARG A 429 -11.36 -11.59 -6.49
C ARG A 429 -10.70 -12.96 -6.53
N ARG A 430 -11.18 -13.90 -5.71
CA ARG A 430 -10.64 -15.25 -5.55
C ARG A 430 -11.77 -16.29 -5.49
N PRO A 431 -12.66 -16.36 -6.49
CA PRO A 431 -13.77 -17.30 -6.48
C PRO A 431 -13.31 -18.76 -6.39
N GLY A 432 -12.13 -19.08 -6.91
CA GLY A 432 -11.54 -20.42 -6.84
C GLY A 432 -11.28 -20.95 -5.42
N GLU A 433 -11.14 -20.09 -4.41
CA GLU A 433 -11.02 -20.51 -3.00
C GLU A 433 -12.29 -21.23 -2.51
N TYR A 434 -13.44 -20.90 -3.09
CA TYR A 434 -14.75 -21.47 -2.73
C TYR A 434 -15.14 -22.68 -3.58
N ALA A 435 -14.49 -22.88 -4.73
CA ALA A 435 -14.65 -24.06 -5.58
C ALA A 435 -13.91 -25.29 -5.01
N ARG A 436 -12.70 -25.08 -4.46
CA ARG A 436 -11.66 -26.11 -4.28
C ARG A 436 -11.51 -26.76 -2.92
N GLN A 437 -12.37 -26.53 -1.92
CA GLN A 437 -12.35 -27.40 -0.72
C GLN A 437 -13.00 -28.76 -1.03
N ALA A 438 -12.42 -29.46 -2.00
CA ALA A 438 -12.62 -30.85 -2.37
C ALA A 438 -11.28 -31.55 -2.10
N THR A 439 -11.06 -31.89 -0.84
CA THR A 439 -10.23 -33.00 -0.38
C THR A 439 -10.70 -33.36 1.01
#